data_AF-A0A423TA29-F1
#
_entry.id   AF-A0A423TA29-F1
#
_cell.length_a   1.000
_cell.length_b   1.000
_cell.length_c   1.000
_cell.angle_alpha   90.00
_cell.angle_beta   90.00
_cell.angle_gamma   90.00
#
_symmetry.space_group_name_H-M   'P 1'
#
loop_
_entity.id
_entity.type
_entity.pdbx_description
1 polymer ?
#
loop_
_entity_poly.entity_id
_entity_poly.type
_entity_poly.pdbx_seq_one_letter_code
_entity_poly.pdbx_strand_id
1 'polypeptide(L)'
;CLLDDLSDLCDKVFFQDYHTVSMDFESDLSQSTEYKSFRSTVPLKQVVVDNDGLKVWKLYDAGPRGVRCPLICLPPVSGTADCFYKQILPLTARGYRIISIFNYTDSAPVFWMLPATLLKKMIIGRFPRKLMDSQIADSIDFMVERLESLNQSELASRLTLNCSPAYIQPQKVQVEVTILDVFDESALSQTVKEEVYKCYPSARLAHLKTGGNFPFLARADEVNIYIQVHLRAYEGTDKSATDSGTPVER
;
A
#
# COMPACT_ATOMS: atom_id res chain seq x y z
N CYS A 1 11.87 -4.71 -19.26
CA CYS A 1 10.54 -4.95 -18.67
C CYS A 1 9.85 -3.66 -18.24
N LEU A 2 10.11 -3.04 -17.07
CA LEU A 2 9.44 -1.76 -16.71
C LEU A 2 10.02 -0.49 -17.39
N LEU A 3 11.21 -0.59 -17.98
CA LEU A 3 11.75 0.47 -18.85
C LEU A 3 11.07 0.50 -20.23
N ASP A 4 10.60 -0.65 -20.71
CA ASP A 4 9.77 -0.73 -21.93
C ASP A 4 8.37 -0.14 -21.64
N ASP A 5 7.84 -0.34 -20.42
CA ASP A 5 6.62 0.33 -19.97
C ASP A 5 6.78 1.85 -19.81
N LEU A 6 7.99 2.38 -19.62
CA LEU A 6 8.24 3.83 -19.52
C LEU A 6 8.26 4.53 -20.88
N SER A 7 8.77 3.87 -21.93
CA SER A 7 8.63 4.41 -23.30
C SER A 7 7.15 4.41 -23.71
N ASP A 8 6.44 3.33 -23.38
CA ASP A 8 5.00 3.19 -23.63
C ASP A 8 4.17 4.20 -22.78
N LEU A 9 4.68 4.58 -21.59
CA LEU A 9 4.09 5.61 -20.72
C LEU A 9 4.29 7.02 -21.29
N CYS A 10 5.47 7.32 -21.86
CA CYS A 10 5.69 8.59 -22.55
C CYS A 10 4.79 8.71 -23.79
N ASP A 11 4.69 7.65 -24.59
CA ASP A 11 3.90 7.67 -25.83
C ASP A 11 2.38 7.75 -25.56
N LYS A 12 1.87 7.12 -24.50
CA LYS A 12 0.44 7.19 -24.11
C LYS A 12 0.07 8.49 -23.40
N VAL A 13 0.98 9.14 -22.68
CA VAL A 13 0.73 10.39 -21.96
C VAL A 13 0.61 11.60 -22.90
N PHE A 14 1.24 11.57 -24.08
CA PHE A 14 1.19 12.69 -25.03
C PHE A 14 -0.09 12.76 -25.89
N PHE A 15 -0.95 11.73 -25.90
CA PHE A 15 -2.06 11.65 -26.88
C PHE A 15 -3.47 11.37 -26.33
N GLN A 16 -3.74 11.55 -25.04
CA GLN A 16 -5.11 11.43 -24.52
C GLN A 16 -5.61 12.70 -23.83
N ASP A 17 -6.52 13.38 -24.53
CA ASP A 17 -7.42 14.38 -23.96
C ASP A 17 -8.23 13.75 -22.83
N TYR A 18 -7.85 14.10 -21.59
CA TYR A 18 -8.66 13.85 -20.42
C TYR A 18 -9.49 15.08 -20.13
N HIS A 19 -10.81 14.91 -20.17
CA HIS A 19 -11.72 15.82 -19.49
C HIS A 19 -11.32 15.89 -18.02
N THR A 20 -10.91 17.09 -17.61
CA THR A 20 -10.60 17.45 -16.23
C THR A 20 -11.87 17.22 -15.38
N VAL A 21 -11.92 16.12 -14.62
CA VAL A 21 -12.86 16.03 -13.52
C VAL A 21 -12.22 16.77 -12.36
N SER A 22 -12.61 18.03 -12.17
CA SER A 22 -12.31 18.80 -10.98
C SER A 22 -13.58 18.98 -10.15
N MET A 23 -13.40 18.87 -8.82
CA MET A 23 -14.26 19.32 -7.71
C MET A 23 -15.17 18.26 -7.05
N ASP A 24 -14.88 18.04 -5.76
CA ASP A 24 -15.66 17.41 -4.68
C ASP A 24 -16.16 15.99 -4.88
N PHE A 25 -15.23 15.07 -5.17
CA PHE A 25 -15.50 13.64 -5.14
C PHE A 25 -15.03 13.03 -3.82
N GLU A 26 -15.95 12.83 -2.88
CA GLU A 26 -15.73 12.00 -1.69
C GLU A 26 -16.16 10.57 -2.01
N SER A 27 -15.28 9.58 -1.82
CA SER A 27 -15.64 8.19 -2.12
C SER A 27 -16.60 7.62 -1.08
N ASP A 28 -17.41 6.64 -1.45
CA ASP A 28 -18.31 5.95 -0.52
C ASP A 28 -17.54 5.32 0.66
N LEU A 29 -16.32 4.82 0.42
CA LEU A 29 -15.46 4.32 1.50
C LEU A 29 -15.03 5.43 2.46
N SER A 30 -14.74 6.64 1.98
CA SER A 30 -14.41 7.79 2.84
C SER A 30 -15.59 8.21 3.72
N GLN A 31 -16.81 8.00 3.23
CA GLN A 31 -18.03 8.33 3.95
C GLN A 31 -18.55 7.22 4.85
N SER A 32 -17.98 6.02 4.73
CA SER A 32 -18.36 4.85 5.52
C SER A 32 -18.20 5.09 7.02
N THR A 33 -19.10 4.49 7.80
CA THR A 33 -19.04 4.50 9.27
C THR A 33 -17.74 3.91 9.79
N GLU A 34 -17.24 2.86 9.13
CA GLU A 34 -15.97 2.21 9.48
C GLU A 34 -14.78 3.17 9.33
N TYR A 35 -14.67 3.87 8.20
CA TYR A 35 -13.58 4.82 7.98
C TYR A 35 -13.67 6.02 8.93
N LYS A 36 -14.87 6.57 9.15
CA LYS A 36 -15.07 7.66 10.13
C LYS A 36 -14.69 7.24 11.55
N SER A 37 -15.02 6.01 11.94
CA SER A 37 -14.61 5.41 13.21
C SER A 37 -13.09 5.23 13.32
N PHE A 38 -12.44 4.78 12.24
CA PHE A 38 -10.98 4.73 12.17
C PHE A 38 -10.36 6.10 12.40
N ARG A 39 -10.83 7.13 11.69
CA ARG A 39 -10.31 8.49 11.78
C ARG A 39 -10.51 9.14 13.15
N SER A 40 -11.56 8.77 13.88
CA SER A 40 -11.79 9.27 15.25
C SER A 40 -11.01 8.51 16.32
N THR A 41 -10.70 7.23 16.07
CA THR A 41 -10.08 6.35 17.07
C THR A 41 -8.56 6.29 16.96
N VAL A 42 -8.02 6.34 15.74
CA VAL A 42 -6.59 6.19 15.48
C VAL A 42 -6.01 7.53 15.00
N PRO A 43 -5.24 8.24 15.84
CA PRO A 43 -4.72 9.54 15.49
C PRO A 43 -3.60 9.43 14.44
N LEU A 44 -3.60 10.34 13.47
CA LEU A 44 -2.48 10.53 12.56
C LEU A 44 -1.32 11.17 13.33
N LYS A 45 -0.20 10.45 13.44
CA LYS A 45 1.03 10.97 14.06
C LYS A 45 1.89 11.63 12.98
N GLN A 46 2.49 12.76 13.34
CA GLN A 46 3.49 13.46 12.53
C GLN A 46 4.81 13.45 13.29
N VAL A 47 5.86 12.89 12.68
CA VAL A 47 7.19 12.80 13.27
C VAL A 47 8.17 13.53 12.39
N VAL A 48 8.87 14.52 12.94
CA VAL A 48 9.98 15.18 12.26
C VAL A 48 11.21 14.28 12.38
N VAL A 49 11.81 13.90 11.26
CA VAL A 49 12.91 12.91 11.23
C VAL A 49 14.26 13.51 10.87
N ASP A 50 14.29 14.73 10.34
CA ASP A 50 15.52 15.46 10.05
C ASP A 50 15.77 16.61 11.04
N ASN A 51 17.04 17.01 11.14
CA ASN A 51 17.45 18.14 11.97
C ASN A 51 16.89 19.48 11.44
N ASP A 52 16.57 19.55 10.15
CA ASP A 52 16.10 20.76 9.48
C ASP A 52 14.58 20.96 9.60
N GLY A 53 13.84 19.97 10.11
CA GLY A 53 12.39 20.06 10.27
C GLY A 53 11.58 19.89 8.98
N LEU A 54 12.23 19.56 7.86
CA LEU A 54 11.63 19.52 6.53
C LEU A 54 11.01 18.15 6.22
N LYS A 55 11.51 17.08 6.84
CA LYS A 55 11.05 15.70 6.62
C LYS A 55 10.09 15.28 7.72
N VAL A 56 8.80 15.49 7.45
CA VAL A 56 7.71 15.06 8.33
C VAL A 56 7.14 13.72 7.87
N TRP A 57 7.21 12.71 8.73
CA TRP A 57 6.64 11.39 8.51
C TRP A 57 5.21 11.38 9.04
N LYS A 58 4.26 10.99 8.20
CA LYS A 58 2.85 10.80 8.54
C LYS A 58 2.59 9.30 8.72
N LEU A 59 2.21 8.88 9.93
CA LEU A 59 1.99 7.48 10.24
C LEU A 59 0.80 7.25 11.16
N TYR A 60 0.17 6.09 11.02
CA TYR A 60 -0.76 5.55 12.01
C TYR A 60 -0.05 4.45 12.78
N ASP A 61 -0.20 4.44 14.10
CA ASP A 61 0.37 3.41 14.99
C ASP A 61 -0.69 3.05 16.02
N ALA A 62 -1.21 1.84 15.90
CA ALA A 62 -2.37 1.33 16.63
C ALA A 62 -2.08 -0.07 17.19
N GLY A 63 -2.77 -0.43 18.29
CA GLY A 63 -2.61 -1.69 19.00
C GLY A 63 -1.73 -1.60 20.26
N PRO A 64 -1.40 -2.73 20.89
CA PRO A 64 -0.70 -2.76 22.19
C PRO A 64 0.75 -2.26 22.08
N ARG A 65 1.13 -1.32 22.95
CA ARG A 65 2.48 -0.70 22.94
C ARG A 65 3.60 -1.65 23.40
N GLY A 66 3.26 -2.74 24.09
CA GLY A 66 4.22 -3.76 24.54
C GLY A 66 4.78 -4.62 23.40
N VAL A 67 4.12 -4.66 22.25
CA VAL A 67 4.56 -5.42 21.08
C VAL A 67 5.80 -4.79 20.46
N ARG A 68 6.88 -5.57 20.38
CA ARG A 68 8.18 -5.16 19.82
C ARG A 68 8.29 -5.35 18.31
N CYS A 69 7.50 -6.26 17.74
CA CYS A 69 7.53 -6.60 16.31
C CYS A 69 6.20 -6.22 15.63
N PRO A 70 5.96 -4.92 15.35
CA PRO A 70 4.71 -4.48 14.72
C PRO A 70 4.61 -4.96 13.26
N LEU A 71 3.38 -5.14 12.78
CA LEU A 71 3.11 -5.25 11.35
C LEU A 71 3.25 -3.86 10.71
N ILE A 72 4.15 -3.74 9.74
CA ILE A 72 4.35 -2.50 8.98
C ILE A 72 3.58 -2.57 7.66
N CYS A 73 2.69 -1.61 7.43
CA CYS A 73 1.96 -1.47 6.16
C CYS A 73 2.59 -0.34 5.33
N LEU A 74 2.95 -0.66 4.08
CA LEU A 74 3.54 0.27 3.11
C LEU A 74 2.54 0.57 1.98
N PRO A 75 1.99 1.79 1.92
CA PRO A 75 1.06 2.19 0.86
C PRO A 75 1.64 2.08 -0.55
N PRO A 76 0.79 1.80 -1.56
CA PRO A 76 1.19 1.87 -2.96
C PRO A 76 1.44 3.32 -3.38
N VAL A 77 1.91 3.52 -4.62
CA VAL A 77 2.18 4.87 -5.19
C VAL A 77 0.99 5.80 -5.06
N SER A 78 -0.23 5.30 -5.27
CA SER A 78 -1.47 6.08 -5.21
C SER A 78 -2.02 6.28 -3.79
N GLY A 79 -1.43 5.65 -2.77
CA GLY A 79 -2.04 5.53 -1.44
C GLY A 79 -1.37 6.36 -0.36
N THR A 80 -2.14 6.69 0.67
CA THR A 80 -1.67 7.24 1.95
C THR A 80 -1.72 6.17 3.05
N ALA A 81 -1.21 6.49 4.24
CA ALA A 81 -1.14 5.53 5.34
C ALA A 81 -2.52 5.01 5.83
N ASP A 82 -3.59 5.77 5.60
CA ASP A 82 -4.97 5.39 5.94
C ASP A 82 -5.60 4.40 4.95
N CYS A 83 -4.97 4.08 3.82
CA CYS A 83 -5.44 3.06 2.89
C CYS A 83 -5.59 1.67 3.53
N PHE A 84 -4.88 1.42 4.63
CA PHE A 84 -4.97 0.16 5.38
C PHE A 84 -5.93 0.23 6.57
N TYR A 85 -6.88 1.17 6.63
CA TYR A 85 -7.82 1.27 7.75
C TYR A 85 -8.60 -0.03 8.00
N LYS A 86 -8.96 -0.75 6.92
CA LYS A 86 -9.63 -2.06 6.99
C LYS A 86 -8.72 -3.19 7.46
N GLN A 87 -7.40 -3.00 7.53
CA GLN A 87 -6.47 -3.90 8.20
C GLN A 87 -6.28 -3.44 9.65
N ILE A 88 -6.04 -2.14 9.85
CA ILE A 88 -5.72 -1.55 11.16
C ILE A 88 -6.82 -1.84 12.17
N LEU A 89 -8.07 -1.47 11.90
CA LEU A 89 -9.16 -1.64 12.88
C LEU A 89 -9.35 -3.11 13.34
N PRO A 90 -9.62 -4.08 12.44
CA PRO A 90 -9.94 -5.44 12.88
C PRO A 90 -8.74 -6.19 13.47
N LEU A 91 -7.52 -5.97 12.96
CA LEU A 91 -6.34 -6.66 13.48
C LEU A 91 -5.91 -6.06 14.83
N THR A 92 -6.00 -4.74 15.02
CA THR A 92 -5.71 -4.17 16.35
C THR A 92 -6.73 -4.59 17.39
N ALA A 93 -8.00 -4.79 17.03
CA ALA A 93 -9.00 -5.39 17.90
C ALA A 93 -8.67 -6.84 18.30
N ARG A 94 -7.84 -7.54 17.52
CA ARG A 94 -7.30 -8.88 17.81
C ARG A 94 -5.95 -8.84 18.56
N GLY A 95 -5.49 -7.66 19.00
CA GLY A 95 -4.27 -7.50 19.78
C GLY A 95 -2.99 -7.37 18.96
N TYR A 96 -3.08 -7.25 17.63
CA TYR A 96 -1.91 -6.95 16.80
C TYR A 96 -1.50 -5.48 16.94
N ARG A 97 -0.19 -5.19 16.93
CA ARG A 97 0.31 -3.82 16.74
C ARG A 97 0.58 -3.57 15.27
N ILE A 98 0.01 -2.51 14.71
CA ILE A 98 0.12 -2.16 13.30
C ILE A 98 0.61 -0.73 13.16
N ILE A 99 1.60 -0.54 12.30
CA ILE A 99 2.09 0.78 11.90
C ILE A 99 1.93 0.91 10.38
N SER A 100 1.15 1.87 9.93
CA SER A 100 1.04 2.19 8.51
C SER A 100 1.78 3.49 8.24
N ILE A 101 2.73 3.45 7.30
CA ILE A 101 3.61 4.58 7.00
C ILE A 101 4.11 4.50 5.56
N PHE A 102 4.25 5.67 4.93
CA PHE A 102 5.09 5.81 3.75
C PHE A 102 5.91 7.09 3.89
N ASN A 103 7.23 6.98 3.77
CA ASN A 103 8.05 8.13 3.42
C ASN A 103 9.30 7.69 2.66
N TYR A 104 9.50 8.29 1.49
CA TYR A 104 10.71 8.15 0.70
C TYR A 104 11.07 9.53 0.17
N THR A 105 12.33 9.93 0.29
CA THR A 105 12.73 11.32 -0.04
C THR A 105 13.54 11.42 -1.31
N ASP A 106 14.08 10.32 -1.81
CA ASP A 106 14.88 10.35 -3.02
C ASP A 106 13.96 10.35 -4.24
N SER A 107 14.20 11.28 -5.15
CA SER A 107 13.41 11.41 -6.38
C SER A 107 14.35 11.47 -7.57
N ALA A 108 14.09 10.63 -8.58
CA ALA A 108 14.79 10.72 -9.84
C ALA A 108 14.51 12.09 -10.48
N PRO A 109 15.51 12.72 -11.13
CA PRO A 109 15.35 14.05 -11.71
C PRO A 109 14.14 14.14 -12.66
N VAL A 110 13.87 13.07 -13.43
CA VAL A 110 12.74 13.00 -14.36
C VAL A 110 11.40 13.21 -13.66
N PHE A 111 11.14 12.52 -12.54
CA PHE A 111 9.87 12.67 -11.83
C PHE A 111 9.81 13.99 -11.05
N TRP A 112 10.96 14.44 -10.52
CA TRP A 112 11.05 15.70 -9.81
C TRP A 112 10.73 16.92 -10.70
N MET A 113 11.08 16.87 -11.98
CA MET A 113 10.78 17.96 -12.94
C MET A 113 9.32 17.99 -13.40
N LEU A 114 8.56 16.91 -13.21
CA LEU A 114 7.18 16.81 -13.69
C LEU A 114 6.19 17.48 -12.73
N PRO A 115 5.20 18.23 -13.23
CA PRO A 115 4.12 18.77 -12.40
C PRO A 115 3.31 17.67 -11.71
N ALA A 116 2.81 17.94 -10.50
CA ALA A 116 1.99 16.99 -9.73
C ALA A 116 0.81 16.44 -10.54
N THR A 117 0.15 17.28 -11.33
CA THR A 117 -1.00 16.90 -12.16
C THR A 117 -0.63 15.86 -13.21
N LEU A 118 0.57 15.97 -13.81
CA LEU A 118 1.03 14.98 -14.78
C LEU A 118 1.37 13.65 -14.10
N LEU A 119 2.05 13.71 -12.93
CA LEU A 119 2.35 12.51 -12.15
C LEU A 119 1.08 11.77 -11.71
N LYS A 120 0.06 12.49 -11.25
CA LYS A 120 -1.26 11.92 -10.92
C LYS A 120 -1.89 11.24 -12.14
N LYS A 121 -1.86 11.88 -13.32
CA LYS A 121 -2.36 11.29 -14.57
C LYS A 121 -1.62 10.00 -14.96
N MET A 122 -0.29 9.96 -14.80
CA MET A 122 0.50 8.75 -15.06
C MET A 122 0.08 7.57 -14.18
N ILE A 123 -0.33 7.84 -12.94
CA ILE A 123 -0.80 6.81 -12.00
C ILE A 123 -2.24 6.38 -12.32
N ILE A 124 -3.16 7.34 -12.49
CA ILE A 124 -4.58 7.09 -12.81
C ILE A 124 -4.72 6.33 -14.13
N GLY A 125 -3.87 6.62 -15.11
CA GLY A 125 -3.88 5.92 -16.41
C GLY A 125 -3.72 4.40 -16.30
N ARG A 126 -3.23 3.87 -15.17
CA ARG A 126 -3.06 2.43 -14.91
C ARG A 126 -4.28 1.77 -14.27
N PHE A 127 -5.31 2.53 -13.89
CA PHE A 127 -6.50 1.94 -13.27
C PHE A 127 -7.44 1.37 -14.33
N PRO A 128 -8.02 0.18 -14.09
CA PRO A 128 -8.92 -0.45 -15.03
C PRO A 128 -10.15 0.42 -15.28
N ARG A 129 -10.57 0.54 -16.55
CA ARG A 129 -11.77 1.32 -16.96
C ARG A 129 -12.97 0.44 -17.33
N LYS A 130 -12.92 -0.85 -16.99
CA LYS A 130 -13.95 -1.83 -17.34
C LYS A 130 -15.02 -1.92 -16.25
N LEU A 131 -16.16 -2.51 -16.59
CA LEU A 131 -17.18 -2.92 -15.62
C LEU A 131 -16.53 -3.82 -14.56
N MET A 132 -16.71 -3.45 -13.30
CA MET A 132 -16.13 -4.14 -12.16
C MET A 132 -17.16 -4.24 -11.03
N ASP A 133 -16.87 -5.12 -10.07
CA ASP A 133 -17.67 -5.25 -8.84
C ASP A 133 -17.64 -3.95 -8.02
N SER A 134 -18.73 -3.65 -7.32
CA SER A 134 -18.89 -2.40 -6.55
C SER A 134 -17.73 -2.18 -5.58
N GLN A 135 -17.32 -3.22 -4.85
CA GLN A 135 -16.24 -3.08 -3.86
C GLN A 135 -14.89 -2.75 -4.50
N ILE A 136 -14.66 -3.19 -5.75
CA ILE A 136 -13.45 -2.85 -6.50
C ILE A 136 -13.54 -1.40 -6.98
N ALA A 137 -14.69 -0.97 -7.50
CA ALA A 137 -14.91 0.44 -7.88
C ALA A 137 -14.72 1.38 -6.69
N ASP A 138 -15.36 1.09 -5.56
CA ASP A 138 -15.28 1.89 -4.33
C ASP A 138 -13.82 1.98 -3.82
N SER A 139 -13.05 0.90 -3.99
CA SER A 139 -11.62 0.89 -3.65
C SER A 139 -10.80 1.80 -4.56
N ILE A 140 -11.08 1.83 -5.85
CA ILE A 140 -10.40 2.71 -6.81
C ILE A 140 -10.74 4.16 -6.49
N ASP A 141 -12.02 4.46 -6.29
CA ASP A 141 -12.51 5.80 -5.95
C ASP A 141 -11.85 6.33 -4.68
N PHE A 142 -11.77 5.51 -3.64
CA PHE A 142 -11.03 5.86 -2.42
C PHE A 142 -9.55 6.13 -2.70
N MET A 143 -8.89 5.31 -3.52
CA MET A 143 -7.47 5.50 -3.84
C MET A 143 -7.22 6.72 -4.73
N VAL A 144 -8.14 7.08 -5.62
CA VAL A 144 -8.10 8.33 -6.41
C VAL A 144 -8.21 9.53 -5.48
N GLU A 145 -9.13 9.49 -4.52
CA GLU A 145 -9.27 10.55 -3.51
C GLU A 145 -8.00 10.71 -2.65
N ARG A 146 -7.34 9.61 -2.25
CA ARG A 146 -6.06 9.66 -1.53
C ARG A 146 -4.93 10.19 -2.42
N LEU A 147 -4.88 9.78 -3.69
CA LEU A 147 -3.90 10.26 -4.66
C LEU A 147 -3.99 11.78 -4.83
N GLU A 148 -5.19 12.35 -4.79
CA GLU A 148 -5.37 13.81 -4.90
C GLU A 148 -4.75 14.57 -3.73
N SER A 149 -4.68 13.97 -2.54
CA SER A 149 -4.05 14.56 -1.35
C SER A 149 -2.52 14.55 -1.36
N LEU A 150 -1.89 13.78 -2.27
CA LEU A 150 -0.44 13.67 -2.37
C LEU A 150 0.16 14.85 -3.14
N ASN A 151 1.26 15.38 -2.64
CA ASN A 151 2.00 16.47 -3.28
C ASN A 151 3.01 15.95 -4.32
N GLN A 152 3.58 16.88 -5.09
CA GLN A 152 4.51 16.55 -6.18
C GLN A 152 5.73 15.74 -5.69
N SER A 153 6.34 16.14 -4.58
CA SER A 153 7.53 15.48 -4.04
C SER A 153 7.22 14.06 -3.57
N GLU A 154 6.05 13.85 -2.94
CA GLU A 154 5.59 12.53 -2.51
C GLU A 154 5.35 11.61 -3.71
N LEU A 155 4.73 12.11 -4.78
CA LEU A 155 4.48 11.34 -5.99
C LEU A 155 5.78 11.00 -6.72
N ALA A 156 6.68 11.98 -6.85
CA ALA A 156 7.95 11.79 -7.52
C ALA A 156 8.81 10.74 -6.81
N SER A 157 8.88 10.77 -5.48
CA SER A 157 9.67 9.81 -4.72
C SER A 157 9.06 8.40 -4.77
N ARG A 158 7.74 8.27 -4.70
CA ARG A 158 7.02 6.99 -4.85
C ARG A 158 7.24 6.36 -6.23
N LEU A 159 7.11 7.14 -7.29
CA LEU A 159 7.36 6.69 -8.66
C LEU A 159 8.83 6.32 -8.85
N THR A 160 9.74 7.09 -8.28
CA THR A 160 11.17 6.78 -8.27
C THR A 160 11.42 5.42 -7.66
N LEU A 161 10.84 5.12 -6.49
CA LEU A 161 11.02 3.83 -5.82
C LEU A 161 10.50 2.66 -6.67
N ASN A 162 9.39 2.85 -7.40
CA ASN A 162 8.83 1.82 -8.28
C ASN A 162 9.62 1.62 -9.58
N CYS A 163 10.34 2.65 -10.04
CA CYS A 163 11.14 2.60 -11.26
C CYS A 163 12.64 2.42 -11.00
N SER A 164 13.07 2.41 -9.74
CA SER A 164 14.46 2.19 -9.37
C SER A 164 14.74 0.69 -9.36
N PRO A 165 15.64 0.18 -10.22
CA PRO A 165 16.00 -1.22 -10.19
C PRO A 165 16.69 -1.53 -8.86
N ALA A 166 16.02 -2.31 -8.02
CA ALA A 166 16.59 -2.85 -6.80
C ALA A 166 16.65 -4.38 -6.94
N TYR A 167 17.85 -4.94 -6.83
CA TYR A 167 18.04 -6.39 -6.86
C TYR A 167 18.22 -6.90 -5.43
N ILE A 168 17.22 -7.63 -4.94
CA ILE A 168 17.33 -8.40 -3.72
C ILE A 168 17.88 -9.77 -4.10
N GLN A 169 18.96 -10.21 -3.43
CA GLN A 169 19.46 -11.59 -3.54
C GLN A 169 18.60 -12.49 -2.65
N PRO A 170 17.59 -13.22 -3.17
CA PRO A 170 16.58 -13.87 -2.32
C PRO A 170 17.21 -14.97 -1.45
N GLN A 171 18.31 -15.56 -1.93
CA GLN A 171 19.11 -16.56 -1.21
C GLN A 171 19.70 -16.03 0.12
N LYS A 172 19.88 -14.71 0.25
CA LYS A 172 20.39 -14.07 1.47
C LYS A 172 19.29 -13.63 2.43
N VAL A 173 18.03 -13.71 2.01
CA VAL A 173 16.89 -13.29 2.82
C VAL A 173 16.27 -14.53 3.46
N GLN A 174 16.64 -14.81 4.71
CA GLN A 174 16.04 -15.89 5.51
C GLN A 174 14.78 -15.38 6.23
N VAL A 175 13.75 -15.01 5.47
CA VAL A 175 12.45 -14.61 6.02
C VAL A 175 11.35 -15.45 5.41
N GLU A 176 10.31 -15.72 6.19
CA GLU A 176 9.10 -16.33 5.63
C GLU A 176 8.39 -15.29 4.76
N VAL A 177 8.04 -15.68 3.54
CA VAL A 177 7.36 -14.79 2.59
C VAL A 177 5.98 -15.37 2.28
N THR A 178 4.96 -14.52 2.28
CA THR A 178 3.65 -14.85 1.73
C THR A 178 3.33 -13.87 0.63
N ILE A 179 3.05 -14.39 -0.57
CA ILE A 179 2.62 -13.60 -1.71
C ILE A 179 1.11 -13.76 -1.84
N LEU A 180 0.41 -12.63 -1.70
CA LEU A 180 -1.03 -12.57 -1.92
C LEU A 180 -1.28 -12.09 -3.35
N ASP A 181 -1.86 -12.96 -4.18
CA ASP A 181 -2.12 -12.69 -5.59
C ASP A 181 -3.61 -12.80 -5.92
N VAL A 182 -4.07 -11.94 -6.81
CA VAL A 182 -5.44 -11.90 -7.30
C VAL A 182 -5.48 -12.44 -8.73
N PHE A 183 -6.41 -13.36 -9.00
CA PHE A 183 -6.53 -14.02 -10.31
C PHE A 183 -7.35 -13.26 -11.36
N ASP A 184 -7.90 -12.10 -11.02
CA ASP A 184 -8.60 -11.24 -11.97
C ASP A 184 -7.64 -10.31 -12.74
N GLU A 185 -8.21 -9.49 -13.64
CA GLU A 185 -7.45 -8.50 -14.38
C GLU A 185 -6.94 -7.41 -13.41
N SER A 186 -5.62 -7.31 -13.30
CA SER A 186 -4.93 -6.34 -12.43
C SER A 186 -3.88 -5.57 -13.21
N ALA A 187 -3.38 -4.46 -12.66
CA ALA A 187 -2.38 -3.62 -13.30
C ALA A 187 -1.02 -4.31 -13.53
N LEU A 188 -0.77 -5.45 -12.87
CA LEU A 188 0.46 -6.22 -13.04
C LEU A 188 0.26 -7.29 -14.13
N SER A 189 1.20 -7.33 -15.08
CA SER A 189 1.21 -8.36 -16.11
C SER A 189 1.57 -9.73 -15.52
N GLN A 190 1.10 -10.80 -16.19
CA GLN A 190 1.39 -12.17 -15.79
C GLN A 190 2.89 -12.45 -15.72
N THR A 191 3.68 -11.88 -16.63
CA THR A 191 5.14 -11.99 -16.63
C THR A 191 5.76 -11.45 -15.34
N VAL A 192 5.29 -10.30 -14.84
CA VAL A 192 5.81 -9.73 -13.59
C VAL A 192 5.46 -10.64 -12.41
N LYS A 193 4.24 -11.20 -12.37
CA LYS A 193 3.84 -12.15 -11.33
C LYS A 193 4.73 -13.39 -11.32
N GLU A 194 5.00 -13.97 -12.49
CA GLU A 194 5.87 -15.13 -12.64
C GLU A 194 7.30 -14.87 -12.19
N GLU A 195 7.86 -13.70 -12.49
CA GLU A 195 9.19 -13.31 -12.01
C GLU A 195 9.23 -13.21 -10.48
N VAL A 196 8.18 -12.65 -9.84
CA VAL A 196 8.09 -12.62 -8.36
C VAL A 196 8.07 -14.04 -7.79
N TYR A 197 7.33 -14.97 -8.40
CA TYR A 197 7.30 -16.38 -7.98
C TYR A 197 8.66 -17.06 -8.11
N LYS A 198 9.41 -16.76 -9.18
CA LYS A 198 10.78 -17.25 -9.36
C LYS A 198 11.75 -16.66 -8.32
N CYS A 199 11.57 -15.40 -7.94
CA CYS A 199 12.39 -14.76 -6.91
C CYS A 199 12.16 -15.37 -5.53
N TYR A 200 10.95 -15.82 -5.22
CA TYR A 200 10.60 -16.38 -3.91
C TYR A 200 9.98 -17.79 -4.04
N PRO A 201 10.78 -18.81 -4.42
CA PRO A 201 10.27 -20.16 -4.69
C PRO A 201 9.69 -20.86 -3.45
N SER A 202 10.08 -20.42 -2.26
CA SER A 202 9.59 -20.96 -0.98
C SER A 202 8.46 -20.12 -0.37
N ALA A 203 7.97 -19.08 -1.05
CA ALA A 203 6.88 -18.27 -0.53
C ALA A 203 5.57 -19.06 -0.48
N ARG A 204 4.77 -18.82 0.56
CA ARG A 204 3.38 -19.28 0.60
C ARG A 204 2.56 -18.44 -0.38
N LEU A 205 1.81 -19.08 -1.27
CA LEU A 205 0.92 -18.42 -2.21
C LEU A 205 -0.50 -18.37 -1.62
N ALA A 206 -1.02 -17.15 -1.45
CA ALA A 206 -2.37 -16.87 -1.01
C ALA A 206 -3.16 -16.30 -2.18
N HIS A 207 -4.12 -17.05 -2.70
CA HIS A 207 -4.86 -16.65 -3.89
C HIS A 207 -6.23 -16.08 -3.53
N LEU A 208 -6.56 -14.94 -4.15
CA LEU A 208 -7.88 -14.34 -4.17
C LEU A 208 -8.50 -14.52 -5.55
N LYS A 209 -9.78 -14.92 -5.59
CA LYS A 209 -10.49 -15.07 -6.87
C LYS A 209 -10.69 -13.73 -7.58
N THR A 210 -10.96 -12.68 -6.81
CA THR A 210 -11.17 -11.30 -7.29
C THR A 210 -10.62 -10.33 -6.25
N GLY A 211 -10.38 -9.07 -6.62
CA GLY A 211 -9.85 -8.05 -5.72
C GLY A 211 -9.23 -6.85 -6.42
N GLY A 212 -9.04 -6.91 -7.74
CA GLY A 212 -8.49 -5.83 -8.54
C GLY A 212 -7.12 -5.35 -8.05
N ASN A 213 -6.85 -4.05 -8.22
CA ASN A 213 -5.55 -3.45 -7.86
C ASN A 213 -5.36 -3.24 -6.35
N PHE A 214 -6.44 -3.21 -5.58
CA PHE A 214 -6.42 -2.85 -4.16
C PHE A 214 -7.17 -3.89 -3.32
N PRO A 215 -6.72 -5.17 -3.31
CA PRO A 215 -7.41 -6.24 -2.59
C PRO A 215 -7.50 -5.98 -1.07
N PHE A 216 -6.55 -5.22 -0.50
CA PHE A 216 -6.59 -4.80 0.90
C PHE A 216 -7.77 -3.87 1.23
N LEU A 217 -8.39 -3.25 0.23
CA LEU A 217 -9.65 -2.51 0.37
C LEU A 217 -10.85 -3.35 -0.09
N ALA A 218 -10.77 -3.91 -1.30
CA ALA A 218 -11.90 -4.56 -1.97
C ALA A 218 -12.24 -5.95 -1.41
N ARG A 219 -11.29 -6.64 -0.78
CA ARG A 219 -11.44 -7.98 -0.16
C ARG A 219 -10.72 -8.04 1.18
N ALA A 220 -10.89 -6.98 1.97
CA ALA A 220 -10.14 -6.78 3.21
C ALA A 220 -10.26 -7.95 4.20
N ASP A 221 -11.44 -8.58 4.31
CA ASP A 221 -11.65 -9.72 5.20
C ASP A 221 -10.77 -10.93 4.84
N GLU A 222 -10.70 -11.27 3.55
CA GLU A 222 -9.85 -12.36 3.06
C GLU A 222 -8.36 -12.01 3.24
N VAL A 223 -7.98 -10.77 2.91
CA VAL A 223 -6.60 -10.28 3.13
C VAL A 223 -6.22 -10.37 4.61
N ASN A 224 -7.10 -9.96 5.51
CA ASN A 224 -6.88 -10.02 6.95
C ASN A 224 -6.73 -11.45 7.46
N ILE A 225 -7.43 -12.42 6.87
CA ILE A 225 -7.26 -13.85 7.19
C ILE A 225 -5.86 -14.30 6.80
N TYR A 226 -5.40 -13.98 5.58
CA TYR A 226 -4.06 -14.37 5.13
C TYR A 226 -2.95 -13.73 5.95
N ILE A 227 -3.09 -12.45 6.34
CA ILE A 227 -2.17 -11.78 7.26
C ILE A 227 -2.08 -12.56 8.58
N GLN A 228 -3.21 -12.93 9.18
CA GLN A 228 -3.22 -13.66 10.44
C GLN A 228 -2.64 -15.06 10.32
N VAL A 229 -2.92 -15.78 9.23
CA VAL A 229 -2.34 -17.10 8.97
C VAL A 229 -0.81 -17.00 8.87
N HIS A 230 -0.29 -15.96 8.21
CA HIS A 230 1.14 -15.71 8.17
C HIS A 230 1.71 -15.40 9.57
N LEU A 231 1.04 -14.53 10.33
CA LEU A 231 1.51 -14.11 11.65
C LEU A 231 1.42 -15.21 12.72
N ARG A 232 0.55 -16.20 12.54
CA ARG A 232 0.39 -17.34 13.47
C ARG A 232 1.69 -18.11 13.68
N ALA A 233 2.58 -18.16 12.69
CA ALA A 233 3.88 -18.82 12.81
C ALA A 233 4.80 -18.17 13.87
N TYR A 234 4.50 -16.94 14.30
CA TYR A 234 5.30 -16.18 15.25
C TYR A 234 4.62 -16.00 16.62
N GLU A 235 3.41 -16.51 16.80
CA GLU A 235 2.69 -16.42 18.09
C GLU A 235 3.50 -17.07 19.22
N GLY A 236 3.62 -16.38 20.35
CA GLY A 236 4.42 -16.85 21.51
C GLY A 236 5.94 -16.76 21.33
N THR A 237 6.45 -16.26 20.21
CA THR A 237 7.89 -16.05 19.97
C THR A 237 8.30 -14.61 20.26
N ASP A 238 9.61 -14.34 20.26
CA ASP A 238 10.20 -13.00 20.35
C ASP A 238 9.82 -12.10 19.16
N LYS A 239 9.37 -12.70 18.04
CA LYS A 239 8.91 -12.03 16.82
C LYS A 239 7.40 -11.84 16.77
N SER A 240 6.67 -12.12 17.86
CA SER A 240 5.23 -11.99 17.88
C SER A 240 4.77 -10.55 17.65
N ALA A 241 3.77 -10.40 16.79
CA ALA A 241 3.10 -9.12 16.53
C ALA A 241 1.90 -8.86 17.47
N THR A 242 1.65 -9.76 18.42
CA THR A 242 0.63 -9.65 19.46
C THR A 242 1.26 -9.54 20.84
N ASP A 243 0.52 -8.97 21.80
CA ASP A 243 0.93 -9.00 23.19
C ASP A 243 0.70 -10.42 23.72
N SER A 244 1.78 -11.16 23.99
CA SER A 244 1.70 -12.55 24.44
C SER A 244 1.11 -12.70 25.85
N GLY A 245 0.83 -11.59 26.56
CA GLY A 245 0.30 -11.61 27.92
C GLY A 245 1.24 -12.26 28.94
N THR A 246 2.40 -12.75 28.52
CA THR A 246 3.44 -13.31 29.38
C THR A 246 4.22 -12.15 29.98
N PRO A 247 4.23 -11.99 31.31
CA PRO A 247 5.10 -11.01 31.96
C PRO A 247 6.53 -11.34 31.57
N VAL A 248 7.21 -10.39 30.93
CA VAL A 248 8.67 -10.47 30.78
C VAL A 248 9.24 -10.35 32.19
N GLU A 249 9.64 -11.46 32.79
CA GLU A 249 10.45 -11.44 34.02
C GLU A 249 11.70 -10.60 33.71
N ARG A 250 11.83 -9.51 34.47
CA ARG A 250 12.99 -8.62 34.47
C ARG A 250 14.09 -9.19 35.32
#